data_AF-A0A2K1KKL8-F1
#
_entry.id   AF-A0A2K1KKL8-F1
#
_cell.length_a   1.000
_cell.length_b   1.000
_cell.length_c   1.000
_cell.angle_alpha   90.00
_cell.angle_beta   90.00
_cell.angle_gamma   90.00
#
_symmetry.space_group_name_H-M   'P 1'
#
loop_
_entity.id
_entity.type
_entity.pdbx_description
1 polymer ?
#
loop_
_entity_poly.entity_id
_entity_poly.type
_entity_poly.pdbx_seq_one_letter_code
_entity_poly.pdbx_strand_id
1 'polypeptide(L)' 'NAPIEFQWVMDQVLFDLLFARCYIDDVKIFNSILQDHMRHL' A
#
# COMPACT_ATOMS: atom_id res chain seq x y z
N ASN A 1 14.05 2.75 -15.60
CA ASN A 1 13.52 1.85 -14.54
C ASN A 1 12.55 2.53 -13.58
N ALA A 2 11.78 3.53 -14.03
CA ALA A 2 10.89 4.29 -13.14
C ALA A 2 9.87 3.42 -12.36
N PRO A 3 9.23 2.38 -12.93
CA PRO A 3 8.31 1.53 -12.18
C PRO A 3 9.00 0.73 -11.06
N ILE A 4 10.25 0.33 -11.29
CA ILE A 4 11.03 -0.45 -10.32
C ILE A 4 11.47 0.44 -9.16
N GLU A 5 11.97 1.65 -9.47
CA GLU A 5 12.35 2.64 -8.46
C GLU A 5 11.13 3.05 -7.61
N PHE A 6 9.98 3.28 -8.26
CA PHE A 6 8.75 3.61 -7.57
C PHE A 6 8.31 2.47 -6.63
N GLN A 7 8.28 1.22 -7.13
CA GLN A 7 7.93 0.06 -6.31
C GLN A 7 8.88 -0.07 -5.10
N TRP A 8 10.19 0.09 -5.30
CA TRP A 8 11.17 -0.02 -4.22
C TRP A 8 11.01 1.05 -3.14
N VAL A 9 10.68 2.29 -3.52
CA VAL A 9 10.38 3.37 -2.57
C VAL A 9 9.06 3.08 -1.84
N MET A 10 8.03 2.67 -2.56
CA MET A 10 6.72 2.40 -1.96
C MET A 10 6.74 1.18 -1.03
N ASP A 11 7.54 0.15 -1.32
CA ASP A 11 7.73 -0.99 -0.43
C ASP A 11 8.35 -0.56 0.91
N GLN A 12 9.24 0.44 0.92
CA GLN A 12 9.81 1.01 2.14
C GLN A 12 8.80 1.88 2.90
N VAL A 13 8.07 2.74 2.18
CA VAL A 13 7.06 3.64 2.78
C VAL A 13 5.93 2.85 3.45
N LEU A 14 5.52 1.74 2.84
CA LEU A 14 4.41 0.90 3.31
C LEU A 14 4.87 -0.27 4.20
N PHE A 15 6.16 -0.38 4.53
CA PHE A 15 6.75 -1.56 5.17
C PHE A 15 6.03 -1.98 6.47
N ASP A 16 5.66 -1.02 7.31
CA ASP A 16 4.99 -1.27 8.59
C ASP A 16 3.46 -1.32 8.48
N LEU A 17 2.90 -1.06 7.29
CA LEU A 17 1.46 -1.06 7.04
C LEU A 17 1.04 -2.43 6.51
N LEU A 18 0.81 -3.39 7.42
CA LEU A 18 0.38 -4.76 7.07
C LEU A 18 -0.91 -4.83 6.22
N PHE A 19 -1.71 -3.75 6.25
CA PHE A 19 -2.96 -3.61 5.50
C PHE A 19 -2.79 -2.93 4.14
N ALA A 20 -1.58 -2.54 3.72
CA ALA A 20 -1.33 -1.84 2.47
C ALA A 20 -0.27 -2.54 1.62
N ARG A 21 -0.43 -2.52 0.29
CA ARG A 21 0.62 -2.91 -0.66
C ARG A 21 0.61 -2.03 -1.89
N CYS A 22 1.80 -1.70 -2.39
CA CYS A 22 1.96 -1.10 -3.71
C CYS A 22 2.02 -2.17 -4.79
N TYR A 23 1.38 -1.92 -5.93
CA TYR A 23 1.45 -2.74 -7.12
C TYR A 23 1.53 -1.84 -8.36
N ILE A 24 2.72 -1.76 -8.97
CA ILE A 24 3.02 -0.91 -10.13
C ILE A 24 2.77 0.57 -9.78
N ASP A 25 1.57 1.08 -10.04
CA ASP A 25 1.14 2.46 -9.83
C ASP A 25 0.04 2.61 -8.78
N ASP A 26 -0.57 1.49 -8.35
CA ASP A 26 -1.66 1.49 -7.39
C ASP A 26 -1.21 1.11 -5.97
N VAL A 27 -1.79 1.76 -4.96
CA VAL A 27 -1.73 1.29 -3.57
C VAL A 27 -3.05 0.64 -3.21
N LYS A 28 -2.99 -0.63 -2.82
CA LYS A 28 -4.15 -1.39 -2.36
C LYS A 28 -4.16 -1.42 -0.84
N ILE A 29 -5.29 -1.01 -0.27
CA ILE A 29 -5.57 -1.06 1.17
C ILE A 29 -6.59 -2.17 1.41
N PHE A 30 -6.37 -3.02 2.40
CA PHE A 30 -7.19 -4.19 2.69
C PHE A 30 -7.71 -4.15 4.13
N ASN A 31 -8.99 -4.44 4.29
CA ASN A 31 -9.58 -4.74 5.60
C ASN A 31 -10.86 -5.57 5.39
N SER A 32 -11.22 -6.42 6.35
CA SER A 32 -12.46 -7.20 6.31
C SER A 32 -13.67 -6.42 6.85
N ILE A 33 -13.43 -5.37 7.64
CA ILE A 33 -14.48 -4.53 8.24
C ILE A 33 -14.44 -3.16 7.55
N LEU A 34 -15.57 -2.74 6.97
CA LEU A 34 -15.67 -1.46 6.27
C LEU A 34 -15.28 -0.26 7.15
N GLN A 35 -15.70 -0.28 8.42
CA GLN A 35 -15.36 0.79 9.36
C GLN A 35 -13.85 0.92 9.56
N ASP A 36 -13.14 -0.20 9.72
CA ASP A 36 -11.69 -0.17 9.91
C ASP A 36 -10.96 0.07 8.58
N HIS A 37 -11.52 -0.35 7.45
CA HIS A 37 -11.04 0.05 6.13
C HIS A 37 -11.04 1.57 5.97
N MET A 38 -12.13 2.23 6.37
CA MET A 38 -12.29 3.69 6.30
C MET A 38 -11.38 4.43 7.27
N ARG A 39 -10.86 3.77 8.32
CA ARG A 39 -9.83 4.35 9.21
C ARG A 39 -8.42 4.25 8.63
N HIS A 40 -8.19 3.30 7.73
CA HIS A 40 -6.91 3.11 7.06
C HIS A 40 -6.75 3.98 5.81
N LEU A 41 -7.87 4.44 5.24
CA LEU A 41 -7.97 5.44 4.16
C LEU A 41 -7.80 6.87 4.70
#